data_AF-A0A966HK93-F1
#
_entry.id   AF-A0A966HK93-F1
#
_cell.length_a   1.000
_cell.length_b   1.000
_cell.length_c   1.000
_cell.angle_alpha   90.00
_cell.angle_beta   90.00
_cell.angle_gamma   90.00
#
_symmetry.space_group_name_H-M   'P 1'
#
loop_
_entity.id
_entity.type
_entity.pdbx_description
1 polymer ?
#
loop_
_entity_poly.entity_id
_entity_poly.type
_entity_poly.pdbx_seq_one_letter_code
_entity_poly.pdbx_strand_id
1 'polypeptide(L)'
;SEKKIEKKKSRLKNIETIAKRFAAKEAISKAIGHGFSKGIHFKNIEIYNDKNGRPYANVNGKAKIILNKISKKHNIFLSLSDDKPWAVATALITSQ
;
A
#
# COMPACT_ATOMS: atom_id res chain seq x y z
N SER A 1 -21.51 16.29 23.31
CA SER A 1 -21.97 14.91 23.52
C SER A 1 -20.88 13.94 23.09
N GLU A 2 -20.54 13.00 23.97
CA GLU A 2 -19.46 12.00 23.79
C GLU A 2 -19.58 11.23 22.47
N LYS A 3 -20.83 10.92 22.05
CA LYS A 3 -21.15 10.32 20.75
C LYS A 3 -20.61 11.09 19.52
N LYS A 4 -20.51 12.43 19.57
CA LYS A 4 -19.92 13.24 18.48
C LYS A 4 -18.40 13.12 18.43
N ILE A 5 -17.75 13.00 19.59
CA ILE A 5 -16.28 12.87 19.71
C ILE A 5 -15.84 11.49 19.21
N GLU A 6 -16.58 10.45 19.58
CA GLU A 6 -16.32 9.07 19.15
C GLU A 6 -16.52 8.88 17.64
N LYS A 7 -17.59 9.46 17.08
CA LYS A 7 -17.84 9.48 15.62
C LYS A 7 -16.78 10.26 14.85
N LYS A 8 -16.20 11.31 15.44
CA LYS A 8 -15.07 12.06 14.85
C LYS A 8 -13.78 11.24 14.89
N LYS A 9 -13.49 10.55 16.01
CA LYS A 9 -12.33 9.65 16.15
C LYS A 9 -12.37 8.48 15.18
N SER A 10 -13.52 7.82 15.01
CA SER A 10 -13.67 6.72 14.06
C SER A 10 -13.49 7.17 12.59
N ARG A 11 -14.04 8.34 12.24
CA ARG A 11 -13.84 8.94 10.91
C ARG A 11 -12.37 9.31 10.65
N LEU A 12 -11.67 9.86 11.64
CA LEU A 12 -10.24 10.18 11.53
C LEU A 12 -9.40 8.91 11.35
N LYS A 13 -9.67 7.87 12.13
CA LYS A 13 -9.01 6.55 11.99
C LYS A 13 -9.22 5.96 10.59
N ASN A 14 -10.40 6.15 9.99
CA ASN A 14 -10.67 5.74 8.62
C ASN A 14 -9.85 6.53 7.60
N ILE A 15 -9.73 7.86 7.76
CA ILE A 15 -8.94 8.69 6.85
C ILE A 15 -7.46 8.32 6.92
N GLU A 16 -6.89 8.19 8.12
CA GLU A 16 -5.49 7.79 8.34
C GLU A 16 -5.20 6.41 7.70
N THR A 17 -6.14 5.47 7.84
CA THR A 17 -6.04 4.14 7.23
C THR A 17 -6.07 4.21 5.70
N ILE A 18 -6.95 5.04 5.12
CA ILE A 18 -7.04 5.22 3.67
C ILE A 18 -5.75 5.87 3.14
N ALA A 19 -5.25 6.90 3.81
CA ALA A 19 -4.02 7.60 3.44
C ALA A 19 -2.81 6.67 3.45
N LYS A 20 -2.62 5.87 4.51
CA LYS A 20 -1.56 4.85 4.59
C LYS A 20 -1.65 3.83 3.47
N ARG A 21 -2.85 3.32 3.20
CA ARG A 21 -3.07 2.35 2.11
C ARG A 21 -2.82 2.96 0.73
N PHE A 22 -3.18 4.22 0.52
CA PHE A 22 -2.87 4.92 -0.71
C PHE A 22 -1.35 5.06 -0.91
N ALA A 23 -0.64 5.55 0.10
CA ALA A 23 0.81 5.69 0.09
C ALA A 23 1.50 4.34 -0.22
N ALA A 24 1.03 3.26 0.41
CA ALA A 24 1.53 1.91 0.17
C ALA A 24 1.42 1.48 -1.29
N LYS A 25 0.24 1.67 -1.90
CA LYS A 25 0.02 1.29 -3.29
C LYS A 25 0.84 2.15 -4.24
N GLU A 26 0.97 3.44 -3.96
CA GLU A 26 1.80 4.34 -4.75
C GLU A 26 3.28 3.91 -4.69
N ALA A 27 3.80 3.65 -3.48
CA ALA A 27 5.18 3.19 -3.27
C ALA A 27 5.46 1.89 -4.04
N ILE A 28 4.55 0.92 -3.99
CA ILE A 28 4.69 -0.34 -4.74
C ILE A 28 4.64 -0.10 -6.25
N SER A 29 3.71 0.71 -6.75
CA SER A 29 3.63 1.02 -8.19
C SER A 29 4.92 1.65 -8.71
N LYS A 30 5.53 2.53 -7.91
CA LYS A 30 6.82 3.17 -8.22
C LYS A 30 7.97 2.16 -8.15
N ALA A 31 7.99 1.28 -7.14
CA ALA A 31 9.02 0.24 -7.00
C ALA A 31 8.99 -0.79 -8.14
N ILE A 32 7.81 -1.09 -8.72
CA ILE A 32 7.67 -1.92 -9.94
C ILE A 32 8.24 -1.19 -11.18
N GLY A 33 8.51 0.12 -11.09
CA GLY A 33 8.98 0.97 -12.19
C GLY A 33 7.87 1.57 -13.04
N HIS A 34 6.60 1.29 -12.70
CA HIS A 34 5.42 1.76 -13.42
C HIS A 34 4.41 2.36 -12.44
N GLY A 35 4.57 3.64 -12.12
CA GLY A 35 3.58 4.37 -11.30
C GLY A 35 2.17 4.33 -11.91
N PHE A 36 1.16 4.82 -11.19
CA PHE A 36 -0.23 4.82 -11.68
C PHE A 36 -0.40 5.49 -13.05
N SER A 37 0.38 6.54 -13.34
CA SER A 37 0.41 7.22 -14.65
C SER A 37 0.89 6.33 -15.81
N LYS A 38 1.62 5.25 -15.53
CA LYS A 38 2.12 4.28 -16.53
C LYS A 38 1.21 3.05 -16.66
N GLY A 39 -0.03 3.17 -16.15
CA GLY A 39 -1.11 2.22 -16.37
C GLY A 39 -1.17 1.05 -15.39
N ILE A 40 -0.44 1.08 -14.27
CA ILE A 40 -0.80 0.25 -13.12
C ILE A 40 -2.07 0.85 -12.51
N HIS A 41 -3.16 0.10 -12.45
CA HIS A 41 -4.37 0.58 -11.79
C HIS A 41 -4.25 0.41 -10.27
N PHE A 42 -4.91 1.28 -9.51
CA PHE A 42 -4.98 1.19 -8.06
C PHE A 42 -5.55 -0.15 -7.55
N LYS A 43 -6.42 -0.78 -8.33
CA LYS A 43 -6.98 -2.12 -8.05
C LYS A 43 -5.98 -3.25 -8.25
N ASN A 44 -4.87 -2.99 -8.94
CA ASN A 44 -3.84 -4.00 -9.17
C ASN A 44 -2.92 -4.27 -7.99
N ILE A 45 -2.99 -3.42 -6.97
CA ILE A 45 -2.20 -3.56 -5.74
C ILE A 45 -3.19 -3.58 -4.59
N GLU A 46 -3.17 -4.66 -3.82
CA GLU A 46 -4.00 -4.87 -2.64
C GLU A 46 -3.10 -4.93 -1.41
N ILE A 47 -3.48 -4.23 -0.35
CA ILE A 47 -2.70 -4.14 0.89
C ILE A 47 -3.47 -4.86 1.98
N TYR A 48 -2.80 -5.80 2.61
CA TYR A 48 -3.32 -6.62 3.70
C TYR A 48 -2.39 -6.52 4.91
N ASN A 49 -2.87 -7.00 6.05
CA ASN A 49 -2.08 -7.18 7.25
C ASN A 49 -2.15 -8.66 7.63
N ASP A 50 -1.02 -9.26 7.98
CA ASP A 50 -1.01 -10.63 8.48
C ASP A 50 -1.55 -10.70 9.92
N LYS A 51 -1.58 -11.91 10.50
CA LYS A 51 -2.07 -12.15 11.87
C LYS A 51 -1.31 -11.36 12.94
N ASN A 52 -0.06 -10.98 12.65
CA ASN A 52 0.79 -10.20 13.54
C ASN A 52 0.72 -8.70 13.24
N GLY A 53 -0.15 -8.28 12.32
CA GLY A 53 -0.35 -6.89 11.93
C GLY A 53 0.68 -6.39 10.91
N ARG A 54 1.64 -7.20 10.47
CA ARG A 54 2.64 -6.78 9.48
C ARG A 54 1.96 -6.59 8.11
N PRO A 55 2.16 -5.42 7.46
CA PRO A 55 1.56 -5.17 6.17
C PRO A 55 2.25 -5.99 5.07
N TYR A 56 1.47 -6.50 4.13
CA TYR A 56 1.96 -7.15 2.92
C TYR A 56 1.09 -6.79 1.72
N ALA A 57 1.66 -6.96 0.53
CA ALA A 57 0.99 -6.62 -0.71
C ALA A 57 0.69 -7.85 -1.56
N ASN A 58 -0.48 -7.86 -2.18
CA ASN A 58 -0.81 -8.75 -3.29
C ASN A 58 -0.88 -7.92 -4.57
N VAL A 59 -0.17 -8.35 -5.61
CA VAL A 59 -0.17 -7.68 -6.92
C VAL A 59 -0.83 -8.57 -7.96
N ASN A 60 -1.72 -7.98 -8.76
CA ASN A 60 -2.48 -8.67 -9.80
C ASN A 60 -2.49 -7.86 -11.11
N GLY A 61 -3.14 -8.40 -12.14
CA GLY A 61 -3.31 -7.73 -13.44
C GLY A 61 -1.99 -7.21 -14.03
N LYS A 62 -2.00 -5.96 -14.53
CA LYS A 62 -0.84 -5.36 -15.20
C LYS A 62 0.39 -5.27 -14.29
N ALA A 63 0.21 -4.98 -13.00
CA ALA A 63 1.31 -4.90 -12.04
C ALA A 63 2.07 -6.23 -11.94
N LYS A 64 1.33 -7.34 -11.82
CA LYS A 64 1.91 -8.70 -11.79
C LYS A 64 2.60 -9.07 -13.10
N ILE A 65 1.99 -8.73 -14.24
CA ILE A 65 2.58 -9.00 -15.57
C ILE A 65 3.94 -8.30 -15.71
N ILE A 66 4.02 -7.02 -15.35
CA ILE A 66 5.27 -6.24 -15.42
C ILE A 66 6.30 -6.81 -14.46
N LEU A 67 5.92 -7.05 -13.21
CA LEU A 67 6.84 -7.54 -12.19
C LEU A 67 7.42 -8.91 -12.57
N ASN A 68 6.60 -9.80 -13.13
CA ASN A 68 7.04 -11.12 -13.63
C ASN A 68 7.97 -11.04 -14.84
N LYS A 69 7.92 -9.96 -15.64
CA LYS A 69 8.90 -9.73 -16.72
C LYS A 69 10.27 -9.32 -16.18
N ILE A 70 10.30 -8.66 -15.02
CA ILE A 70 11.55 -8.26 -14.34
C ILE A 70 12.14 -9.47 -13.61
N SER A 71 11.33 -10.14 -12.78
CA SER A 71 11.73 -11.38 -12.12
C SER A 71 10.53 -12.29 -11.84
N LYS A 72 10.64 -13.56 -12.27
CA LYS A 72 9.63 -14.60 -11.99
C LYS A 72 9.50 -14.88 -10.50
N LYS A 73 10.60 -14.77 -9.75
CA LYS A 73 10.63 -14.91 -8.29
C LYS A 73 11.05 -13.60 -7.68
N HIS A 74 10.19 -13.04 -6.84
CA HIS A 74 10.43 -11.75 -6.21
C HIS A 74 9.81 -11.71 -4.82
N ASN A 75 10.35 -10.85 -3.97
CA ASN A 75 9.78 -10.50 -2.68
C ASN A 75 9.33 -9.05 -2.69
N ILE A 76 8.21 -8.76 -2.04
CA ILE A 76 7.74 -7.38 -1.81
C ILE A 76 7.72 -7.15 -0.30
N PHE A 77 8.60 -6.28 0.17
CA PHE A 77 8.62 -5.80 1.54
C PHE A 77 7.92 -4.45 1.61
N LEU A 78 7.08 -4.28 2.62
CA LEU A 78 6.29 -3.07 2.82
C LEU A 78 6.39 -2.61 4.26
N SER A 79 6.66 -1.32 4.46
CA SER A 79 6.57 -0.65 5.75
C SER A 79 5.63 0.54 5.64
N LEU A 80 4.80 0.76 6.65
CA LEU A 80 3.85 1.87 6.75
C LEU A 80 4.15 2.65 8.03
N SER A 81 4.19 3.97 7.91
CA SER A 81 4.32 4.89 9.04
C SER A 81 3.32 6.01 8.89
N ASP A 82 2.80 6.51 10.00
CA ASP A 82 1.96 7.68 10.05
C ASP A 82 2.42 8.57 11.19
N ASP A 83 2.69 9.84 10.87
CA ASP A 83 2.88 10.91 11.83
C ASP A 83 2.12 12.12 11.33
N LYS A 84 1.25 12.69 12.15
CA LYS A 84 0.30 13.70 11.67
C LYS A 84 1.05 14.95 11.20
N PRO A 85 0.76 15.47 10.00
CA PRO A 85 -0.35 15.12 9.09
C PRO A 85 -0.04 14.10 7.97
N TRP A 86 1.13 13.46 7.97
CA TRP A 86 1.64 12.61 6.89
C TRP A 86 1.36 11.12 7.06
N ALA A 87 1.20 10.44 5.92
CA ALA A 87 1.26 8.99 5.81
C ALA A 87 2.39 8.64 4.84
N VAL A 88 3.31 7.78 5.29
CA VAL A 88 4.50 7.39 4.55
C VAL A 88 4.48 5.88 4.37
N ALA A 89 4.87 5.42 3.18
CA ALA A 89 5.08 4.01 2.92
C ALA A 89 6.38 3.79 2.17
N THR A 90 7.08 2.73 2.55
CA THR A 90 8.32 2.30 1.89
C THR A 90 8.08 0.90 1.34
N ALA A 91 8.33 0.73 0.05
CA ALA A 91 8.25 -0.55 -0.64
C ALA A 91 9.61 -0.93 -1.21
N LEU A 92 10.05 -2.16 -0.93
CA LEU A 92 11.27 -2.75 -1.48
C LEU A 92 10.89 -4.02 -2.25
N ILE A 93 11.35 -4.10 -3.49
CA ILE A 93 11.16 -5.27 -4.34
C ILE A 93 12.52 -5.87 -4.64
N THR A 94 12.72 -7.13 -4.29
CA THR A 94 13.96 -7.87 -4.57
C THR A 94 13.66 -9.03 -5.49
N SER A 95 14.57 -9.35 -6.41
CA SER A 95 14.58 -10.67 -7.03
C SER A 95 14.99 -11.71 -5.98
N GLN A 96 14.50 -12.94 -6.13
CA GLN A 96 15.04 -14.11 -5.44
C GLN A 96 16.08 -14.80 -6.32
#